data_AF-A0A6H2BVZ9-F1
#
_entry.id   AF-A0A6H2BVZ9-F1
#
_cell.length_a   1.000
_cell.length_b   1.000
_cell.length_c   1.000
_cell.angle_alpha   90.00
_cell.angle_beta   90.00
_cell.angle_gamma   90.00
#
_symmetry.space_group_name_H-M   'P 1'
#
loop_
_entity.id
_entity.type
_entity.pdbx_description
1 polymer ?
#
loop_
_entity_poly.entity_id
_entity_poly.type
_entity_poly.pdbx_seq_one_letter_code
_entity_poly.pdbx_strand_id
1 'polypeptide(L)'
;MRTIAEINEKITRKRAVVWTAEELKARVAEIGVSKAAKEVDVITTGTFEPMESSGAIINLGHTDPPIKIRRCWLDGVPAYAGFGAVDLYLGASCPVDSLDGEDLRERGGGHVIEDLIAGKSIQVRAVGQVTDCYPRATFETTVTRDTINQFYLFNPRNLYQNFIVGVNGGDRPLHTYLGPLQPRLGNAVYSNPGSLSPLLNDPDLQLVGIGTKIFLAGGVGYVAWEGTQHFPLQKRLENRTPIGPSATLALIGDAKQMDARWIRGCYFKSYGPSLMMGVGVPLPVLNAGVVERCAVQDKDLVAPIVDFSIPRRVRPTFGLVSYAQLKSGRITIEGRTVRVASLASLFLSRQVAQELKQWIKEGIFTLTEPVAPIPMERSFLPQDRWTEF
;
A
#
# COMPACT_ATOMS: atom_id res chain seq x y z
N MET A 1 -5.74 -31.41 4.42
CA MET A 1 -5.46 -29.96 4.27
C MET A 1 -3.96 -29.81 4.43
N ARG A 2 -3.28 -29.07 3.56
CA ARG A 2 -1.83 -28.85 3.68
C ARG A 2 -1.53 -27.86 4.80
N THR A 3 -0.35 -27.92 5.38
CA THR A 3 0.14 -26.96 6.37
C THR A 3 1.19 -26.04 5.78
N ILE A 4 1.40 -24.88 6.41
CA ILE A 4 2.47 -23.95 6.03
C ILE A 4 3.85 -24.59 6.26
N ALA A 5 4.00 -25.42 7.30
CA ALA A 5 5.23 -26.16 7.57
C ALA A 5 5.62 -27.12 6.42
N GLU A 6 4.67 -27.90 5.91
CA GLU A 6 4.89 -28.79 4.75
C GLU A 6 5.29 -28.01 3.49
N ILE A 7 4.65 -26.86 3.25
CA ILE A 7 5.00 -25.97 2.13
C ILE A 7 6.41 -25.42 2.31
N ASN A 8 6.78 -24.98 3.52
CA ASN A 8 8.12 -24.46 3.82
C ASN A 8 9.21 -25.52 3.67
N GLU A 9 8.92 -26.79 3.99
CA GLU A 9 9.85 -27.91 3.72
C GLU A 9 10.11 -28.05 2.22
N LYS A 10 9.07 -27.93 1.38
CA LYS A 10 9.23 -27.93 -0.09
C LYS A 10 9.99 -26.70 -0.60
N ILE A 11 9.73 -25.51 -0.05
CA ILE A 11 10.44 -24.25 -0.39
C ILE A 11 11.94 -24.41 -0.10
N THR A 12 12.28 -24.87 1.10
CA THR A 12 13.68 -25.06 1.53
C THR A 12 14.40 -26.09 0.66
N ARG A 13 13.69 -27.12 0.18
CA ARG A 13 14.21 -28.12 -0.77
C ARG A 13 14.17 -27.67 -2.22
N LYS A 14 13.71 -26.44 -2.53
CA LYS A 14 13.53 -25.89 -3.88
C LYS A 14 12.63 -26.75 -4.77
N ARG A 15 11.60 -27.37 -4.17
CA ARG A 15 10.61 -28.25 -4.83
C ARG A 15 9.20 -27.69 -4.83
N ALA A 16 8.96 -26.55 -4.18
CA ALA A 16 7.64 -25.94 -4.13
C ALA A 16 7.18 -25.49 -5.53
N VAL A 17 5.92 -25.80 -5.87
CA VAL A 17 5.29 -25.30 -7.09
C VAL A 17 4.67 -23.94 -6.77
N VAL A 18 5.16 -22.90 -7.44
CA VAL A 18 4.74 -21.52 -7.20
C VAL A 18 4.20 -20.92 -8.50
N TRP A 19 2.98 -20.40 -8.46
CA TRP A 19 2.35 -19.70 -9.58
C TRP A 19 2.02 -18.27 -9.18
N THR A 20 2.10 -17.34 -10.12
CA THR A 20 1.48 -16.02 -9.92
C THR A 20 -0.04 -16.12 -9.97
N ALA A 21 -0.73 -15.12 -9.45
CA ALA A 21 -2.19 -15.06 -9.51
C ALA A 21 -2.74 -15.10 -10.95
N GLU A 22 -2.00 -14.56 -11.93
CA GLU A 22 -2.38 -14.64 -13.36
C GLU A 22 -2.12 -16.05 -13.94
N GLU A 23 -0.98 -16.67 -13.63
CA GLU A 23 -0.67 -18.05 -14.05
C GLU A 23 -1.68 -19.05 -13.49
N LEU A 24 -2.06 -18.90 -12.22
CA LEU A 24 -3.09 -19.72 -11.59
C LEU A 24 -4.41 -19.65 -12.37
N LYS A 25 -4.86 -18.45 -12.74
CA LYS A 25 -6.13 -18.25 -13.46
C LYS A 25 -6.12 -18.94 -14.82
N ALA A 26 -5.01 -18.85 -15.55
CA ALA A 26 -4.83 -19.57 -16.81
C ALA A 26 -4.88 -21.10 -16.59
N ARG A 27 -4.16 -21.60 -15.58
CA ARG A 27 -4.18 -23.04 -15.24
C ARG A 27 -5.56 -23.53 -14.84
N VAL A 28 -6.27 -22.82 -13.97
CA VAL A 28 -7.61 -23.22 -13.52
C VAL A 28 -8.59 -23.33 -14.68
N ALA A 29 -8.48 -22.48 -15.71
CA ALA A 29 -9.29 -22.59 -16.92
C ALA A 29 -9.02 -23.88 -17.72
N GLU A 30 -7.78 -24.39 -17.68
CA GLU A 30 -7.36 -25.61 -18.39
C GLU A 30 -7.64 -26.90 -17.59
N ILE A 31 -7.29 -26.91 -16.30
CA ILE A 31 -7.24 -28.13 -15.47
C ILE A 31 -8.27 -28.17 -14.34
N GLY A 32 -8.99 -27.07 -14.11
CA GLY A 32 -9.97 -26.94 -13.05
C GLY A 32 -9.37 -26.75 -11.64
N VAL A 33 -10.19 -26.25 -10.72
CA VAL A 33 -9.81 -25.91 -9.34
C VAL A 33 -9.22 -27.11 -8.59
N SER A 34 -9.87 -28.28 -8.67
CA SER A 34 -9.47 -29.47 -7.92
C SER A 34 -8.06 -29.97 -8.29
N LYS A 35 -7.73 -29.98 -9.59
CA LYS A 35 -6.40 -30.41 -10.05
C LYS A 35 -5.34 -29.35 -9.76
N ALA A 36 -5.64 -28.08 -10.01
CA ALA A 36 -4.76 -26.97 -9.64
C ALA A 36 -4.41 -26.99 -8.14
N ALA A 37 -5.40 -27.20 -7.26
CA ALA A 37 -5.22 -27.30 -5.83
C ALA A 37 -4.39 -28.50 -5.36
N LYS A 38 -4.12 -29.49 -6.23
CA LYS A 38 -3.17 -30.60 -5.98
C LYS A 38 -1.75 -30.27 -6.45
N GLU A 39 -1.60 -29.39 -7.44
CA GLU A 39 -0.32 -29.06 -8.05
C GLU A 39 0.38 -27.87 -7.38
N VAL A 40 -0.31 -26.74 -7.20
CA VAL A 40 0.31 -25.52 -6.68
C VAL A 40 0.45 -25.56 -5.16
N ASP A 41 1.59 -25.08 -4.65
CA ASP A 41 1.86 -24.93 -3.22
C ASP A 41 1.65 -23.49 -2.76
N VAL A 42 2.06 -22.50 -3.57
CA VAL A 42 1.95 -21.07 -3.24
C VAL A 42 1.49 -20.27 -4.45
N ILE A 43 0.56 -19.33 -4.21
CA ILE A 43 0.13 -18.34 -5.20
C ILE A 43 0.72 -16.99 -4.83
N THR A 44 1.44 -16.34 -5.74
CA THR A 44 1.99 -15.00 -5.49
C THR A 44 1.12 -13.91 -6.10
N THR A 45 0.87 -12.88 -5.31
CA THR A 45 0.11 -11.68 -5.70
C THR A 45 1.01 -10.45 -5.62
N GLY A 46 0.57 -9.34 -6.21
CA GLY A 46 1.38 -8.13 -6.24
C GLY A 46 0.56 -6.87 -6.52
N THR A 47 0.99 -5.76 -5.92
CA THR A 47 0.51 -4.43 -6.27
C THR A 47 1.69 -3.46 -6.31
N PHE A 48 1.59 -2.44 -7.15
CA PHE A 48 2.43 -1.27 -7.14
C PHE A 48 1.54 -0.06 -7.37
N GLU A 49 1.25 0.69 -6.31
CA GLU A 49 0.26 1.76 -6.34
C GLU A 49 0.56 2.86 -5.31
N PRO A 50 -0.07 4.04 -5.40
CA PRO A 50 0.07 5.08 -4.39
C PRO A 50 -0.50 4.62 -3.05
N MET A 51 0.33 4.68 -2.02
CA MET A 51 0.02 4.30 -0.65
C MET A 51 0.30 5.47 0.27
N GLU A 52 -0.58 6.46 0.25
CA GLU A 52 -0.41 7.75 0.93
C GLU A 52 -0.14 7.62 2.44
N SER A 53 -0.80 6.68 3.11
CA SER A 53 -0.63 6.41 4.53
C SER A 53 0.58 5.50 4.80
N SER A 54 1.74 5.98 4.36
CA SER A 54 3.06 5.37 4.56
C SER A 54 3.98 6.33 5.32
N GLY A 55 5.02 5.80 5.95
CA GLY A 55 6.00 6.61 6.65
C GLY A 55 7.18 5.81 7.15
N ALA A 56 8.22 6.51 7.58
CA ALA A 56 9.45 5.92 8.10
C ALA A 56 9.67 6.30 9.55
N ILE A 57 9.98 5.30 10.38
CA ILE A 57 10.59 5.52 11.69
C ILE A 57 12.10 5.61 11.49
N ILE A 58 12.70 6.64 12.06
CA ILE A 58 14.13 6.92 11.96
C ILE A 58 14.67 7.19 13.35
N ASN A 59 15.75 6.50 13.71
CA ASN A 59 16.57 6.85 14.87
C ASN A 59 17.91 7.41 14.37
N LEU A 60 18.18 8.67 14.69
CA LEU A 60 19.39 9.37 14.24
C LEU A 60 20.65 9.00 15.04
N GLY A 61 20.48 8.41 16.23
CA GLY A 61 21.55 8.34 17.22
C GLY A 61 21.80 9.68 17.93
N HIS A 62 22.40 9.60 19.11
CA HIS A 62 22.76 10.80 19.86
C HIS A 62 23.98 11.49 19.26
N THR A 63 23.92 12.81 19.25
CA THR A 63 25.08 13.69 19.07
C THR A 63 25.95 13.72 20.33
N ASP A 64 27.15 14.27 20.23
CA ASP A 64 27.97 14.63 21.40
C ASP A 64 28.26 16.14 21.39
N PRO A 65 27.79 16.93 22.38
CA PRO A 65 26.91 16.51 23.47
C PRO A 65 25.50 16.11 22.97
N PRO A 66 24.73 15.35 23.77
CA PRO A 66 23.44 14.78 23.37
C PRO A 66 22.34 15.84 23.18
N ILE A 67 21.40 15.53 22.30
CA ILE A 67 20.24 16.36 21.96
C ILE A 67 18.92 15.64 22.27
N LYS A 68 17.94 16.40 22.75
CA LYS A 68 16.53 15.99 22.84
C LYS A 68 15.74 16.75 21.79
N ILE A 69 15.56 16.14 20.63
CA ILE A 69 14.94 16.75 19.46
C ILE A 69 13.46 17.08 19.76
N ARG A 70 13.09 18.35 19.56
CA ARG A 70 11.71 18.83 19.65
C ARG A 70 11.10 19.05 18.27
N ARG A 71 11.92 19.48 17.30
CA ARG A 71 11.54 19.66 15.90
C ARG A 71 12.68 19.19 15.02
N CYS A 72 12.35 18.50 13.94
CA CYS A 72 13.32 18.02 12.96
C CYS A 72 12.77 18.18 11.56
N TRP A 73 13.66 18.48 10.62
CA TRP A 73 13.41 18.47 9.19
C TRP A 73 14.44 17.59 8.49
N LEU A 74 13.98 16.80 7.52
CA LEU A 74 14.78 15.95 6.64
C LEU A 74 14.58 16.47 5.21
N ASP A 75 15.62 17.05 4.60
CA ASP A 75 15.54 17.82 3.34
C ASP A 75 14.39 18.84 3.33
N GLY A 76 14.22 19.56 4.45
CA GLY A 76 13.16 20.55 4.62
C GLY A 76 11.76 19.97 4.86
N VAL A 77 11.59 18.64 4.84
CA VAL A 77 10.32 17.99 5.21
C VAL A 77 10.26 17.80 6.72
N PRO A 78 9.23 18.30 7.43
CA PRO A 78 9.05 18.04 8.85
C PRO A 78 8.97 16.54 9.17
N ALA A 79 9.75 16.12 10.16
CA ALA A 79 9.63 14.80 10.77
C ALA A 79 9.07 14.97 12.18
N TYR A 80 8.05 14.18 12.52
CA TYR A 80 7.45 14.20 13.86
C TYR A 80 8.47 13.70 14.87
N ALA A 81 8.78 14.55 15.86
CA ALA A 81 9.51 14.19 17.06
C ALA A 81 8.51 13.97 18.20
N GLY A 82 8.84 13.12 19.16
CA GLY A 82 7.97 12.87 20.33
C GLY A 82 7.97 11.44 20.85
N PHE A 83 8.58 10.50 20.13
CA PHE A 83 8.76 9.12 20.60
C PHE A 83 9.89 8.99 21.62
N GLY A 84 10.94 9.78 21.46
CA GLY A 84 12.16 9.73 22.24
C GLY A 84 13.05 10.94 21.91
N ALA A 85 14.27 10.95 22.44
CA ALA A 85 15.17 12.09 22.27
C ALA A 85 15.66 12.26 20.83
N VAL A 86 15.82 11.16 20.07
CA VAL A 86 16.33 11.16 18.69
C VAL A 86 15.55 10.24 17.75
N ASP A 87 14.33 9.85 18.16
CA ASP A 87 13.39 9.05 17.37
C ASP A 87 12.39 9.94 16.64
N LEU A 88 12.25 9.69 15.35
CA LEU A 88 11.45 10.49 14.41
C LEU A 88 10.48 9.61 13.64
N TYR A 89 9.36 10.20 13.23
CA TYR A 89 8.48 9.63 12.21
C TYR A 89 8.30 10.60 11.04
N LEU A 90 8.71 10.18 9.85
CA LEU A 90 8.57 10.93 8.61
C LEU A 90 7.37 10.40 7.82
N GLY A 91 6.30 11.19 7.73
CA GLY A 91 5.12 10.83 6.93
C GLY A 91 5.36 11.04 5.44
N ALA A 92 4.99 10.05 4.60
CA ALA A 92 5.17 10.14 3.15
C ALA A 92 4.42 11.31 2.51
N SER A 93 3.25 11.67 3.03
CA SER A 93 2.42 12.77 2.57
C SER A 93 2.75 14.12 3.23
N CYS A 94 3.81 14.20 4.04
CA CYS A 94 4.24 15.46 4.63
C CYS A 94 4.92 16.34 3.54
N PRO A 95 4.41 17.54 3.25
CA PRO A 95 5.05 18.46 2.32
C PRO A 95 6.33 19.06 2.92
N VAL A 96 7.17 19.62 2.06
CA VAL A 96 8.28 20.48 2.48
C VAL A 96 7.71 21.69 3.22
N ASP A 97 8.32 22.06 4.34
CA ASP A 97 7.98 23.27 5.09
C ASP A 97 8.71 24.46 4.46
N SER A 98 8.01 25.23 3.63
CA SER A 98 8.58 26.43 2.99
C SER A 98 8.63 27.57 4.00
N LEU A 99 9.71 27.65 4.78
CA LEU A 99 9.92 28.77 5.68
C LEU A 99 10.32 30.06 4.95
N ASP A 100 10.83 29.98 3.71
CA ASP A 100 11.56 31.09 3.08
C ASP A 100 11.08 31.50 1.66
N GLY A 101 9.80 31.31 1.33
CA GLY A 101 9.22 31.86 0.09
C GLY A 101 9.80 31.32 -1.23
N GLU A 102 10.63 30.28 -1.19
CA GLU A 102 11.00 29.51 -2.38
C GLU A 102 9.78 28.76 -2.93
N ASP A 103 9.68 28.66 -4.25
CA ASP A 103 8.68 27.84 -4.94
C ASP A 103 8.63 26.47 -4.27
N LEU A 104 7.48 26.15 -3.66
CA LEU A 104 7.18 24.86 -3.07
C LEU A 104 7.51 23.77 -4.08
N ARG A 105 8.69 23.14 -3.93
CA ARG A 105 9.07 22.01 -4.76
C ARG A 105 7.96 20.98 -4.66
N GLU A 106 7.58 20.37 -5.78
CA GLU A 106 6.66 19.23 -5.87
C GLU A 106 7.31 17.97 -5.23
N ARG A 107 7.67 18.06 -3.94
CA ARG A 107 8.38 17.09 -3.10
C ARG A 107 7.74 17.00 -1.72
N GLY A 108 8.12 15.97 -0.98
CA GLY A 108 7.66 15.71 0.37
C GLY A 108 8.29 14.44 0.94
N GLY A 109 7.77 13.96 2.06
CA GLY A 109 8.37 12.85 2.82
C GLY A 109 8.56 11.58 2.00
N GLY A 110 7.64 11.27 1.06
CA GLY A 110 7.79 10.11 0.17
C GLY A 110 9.06 10.17 -0.69
N HIS A 111 9.48 11.36 -1.11
CA HIS A 111 10.70 11.54 -1.89
C HIS A 111 11.95 11.44 -1.02
N VAL A 112 11.90 11.91 0.23
CA VAL A 112 13.00 11.72 1.19
C VAL A 112 13.17 10.24 1.53
N ILE A 113 12.06 9.51 1.69
CA ILE A 113 12.08 8.05 1.89
C ILE A 113 12.69 7.34 0.68
N GLU A 114 12.25 7.66 -0.55
CA GLU A 114 12.84 7.12 -1.78
C GLU A 114 14.35 7.40 -1.84
N ASP A 115 14.77 8.62 -1.54
CA ASP A 115 16.17 9.02 -1.61
C ASP A 115 17.04 8.32 -0.55
N LEU A 116 16.56 8.14 0.68
CA LEU A 116 17.24 7.31 1.68
C LEU A 116 17.34 5.85 1.22
N ILE A 117 16.26 5.25 0.71
CA ILE A 117 16.25 3.88 0.15
C ILE A 117 17.09 3.79 -1.14
N ALA A 118 17.41 4.91 -1.79
CA ALA A 118 18.37 4.98 -2.89
C ALA A 118 19.81 5.22 -2.41
N GLY A 119 20.03 5.43 -1.10
CA GLY A 119 21.35 5.62 -0.50
C GLY A 119 21.88 7.05 -0.69
N LYS A 120 20.99 7.98 -1.06
CA LYS A 120 21.35 9.38 -1.19
C LYS A 120 21.49 10.02 0.18
N SER A 121 22.24 11.11 0.19
CA SER A 121 22.45 11.97 1.34
C SER A 121 21.24 12.88 1.56
N ILE A 122 20.79 12.98 2.80
CA ILE A 122 19.68 13.82 3.24
C ILE A 122 20.18 14.81 4.29
N GLN A 123 19.82 16.08 4.15
CA GLN A 123 20.10 17.10 5.14
C GLN A 123 19.16 16.99 6.33
N VAL A 124 19.72 17.01 7.52
CA VAL A 124 19.00 17.00 8.80
C VAL A 124 19.19 18.35 9.45
N ARG A 125 18.07 18.97 9.84
CA ARG A 125 18.06 20.13 10.73
C ARG A 125 17.19 19.83 11.93
N ALA A 126 17.71 20.01 13.13
CA ALA A 126 17.00 19.73 14.36
C ALA A 126 17.13 20.86 15.38
N VAL A 127 16.03 21.11 16.09
CA VAL A 127 15.96 22.01 17.25
C VAL A 127 15.69 21.15 18.49
N GLY A 128 16.61 21.23 19.44
CA GLY A 128 16.57 20.51 20.70
C GLY A 128 15.88 21.30 21.81
N GLN A 129 15.35 20.58 22.79
CA GLN A 129 15.00 21.14 24.10
C GLN A 129 16.23 21.05 25.01
N VAL A 130 16.80 22.19 25.39
CA VAL A 130 17.95 22.26 26.30
C VAL A 130 17.53 21.84 27.71
N THR A 131 18.25 20.89 28.27
CA THR A 131 18.13 20.39 29.65
C THR A 131 19.51 19.95 30.15
N ASP A 132 19.67 19.64 31.43
CA ASP A 132 20.94 19.15 31.98
C ASP A 132 21.42 17.85 31.31
N CYS A 133 20.50 16.94 30.95
CA CYS A 133 20.82 15.69 30.26
C CYS A 133 21.05 15.87 28.75
N TYR A 134 20.58 16.98 28.16
CA TYR A 134 20.59 17.24 26.72
C TYR A 134 20.93 18.71 26.47
N PRO A 135 22.22 19.11 26.57
CA PRO A 135 22.60 20.52 26.53
C PRO A 135 22.61 21.07 25.09
N ARG A 136 22.60 20.22 24.06
CA ARG A 136 22.62 20.66 22.66
C ARG A 136 21.29 21.29 22.24
N ALA A 137 21.32 22.57 21.87
CA ALA A 137 20.15 23.33 21.42
C ALA A 137 19.77 23.12 19.95
N THR A 138 20.76 22.91 19.07
CA THR A 138 20.56 22.72 17.63
C THR A 138 21.52 21.68 17.06
N PHE A 139 21.12 21.07 15.95
CA PHE A 139 21.95 20.12 15.22
C PHE A 139 21.65 20.18 13.73
N GLU A 140 22.71 20.28 12.93
CA GLU A 140 22.64 20.22 11.47
C GLU A 140 23.72 19.25 10.98
N THR A 141 23.33 18.34 10.09
CA THR A 141 24.24 17.35 9.50
C THR A 141 23.64 16.80 8.22
N THR A 142 24.42 16.00 7.50
CA THR A 142 23.93 15.12 6.44
C THR A 142 23.93 13.68 6.92
N VAL A 143 22.92 12.90 6.54
CA VAL A 143 22.83 11.45 6.82
C VAL A 143 22.52 10.66 5.55
N THR A 144 22.86 9.37 5.57
CA THR A 144 22.45 8.37 4.57
C THR A 144 21.77 7.20 5.28
N ARG A 145 21.26 6.22 4.53
CA ARG A 145 20.72 4.98 5.12
C ARG A 145 21.72 4.25 6.02
N ASP A 146 23.02 4.37 5.74
CA ASP A 146 24.08 3.64 6.43
C ASP A 146 24.56 4.36 7.69
N THR A 147 24.29 5.67 7.81
CA THR A 147 24.73 6.50 8.93
C THR A 147 23.61 6.81 9.94
N ILE A 148 22.40 6.28 9.74
CA ILE A 148 21.30 6.31 10.72
C ILE A 148 21.17 4.95 11.39
N ASN A 149 20.79 4.88 12.67
CA ASN A 149 20.77 3.62 13.42
C ASN A 149 19.64 2.70 12.93
N GLN A 150 18.41 3.17 13.07
CA GLN A 150 17.21 2.49 12.60
C GLN A 150 16.56 3.30 11.49
N PHE A 151 16.15 2.59 10.44
CA PHE A 151 15.36 3.14 9.35
C PHE A 151 14.45 2.04 8.83
N TYR A 152 13.18 2.12 9.19
CA TYR A 152 12.18 1.13 8.78
C TYR A 152 10.88 1.83 8.42
N LEU A 153 10.16 1.24 7.47
CA LEU A 153 8.84 1.73 7.12
C LEU A 153 7.83 1.18 8.12
N PHE A 154 7.02 2.07 8.68
CA PHE A 154 5.79 1.71 9.37
C PHE A 154 4.65 2.42 8.65
N ASN A 155 3.89 1.66 7.88
CA ASN A 155 2.85 2.17 7.05
C ASN A 155 1.50 1.87 7.72
N PRO A 156 0.85 2.86 8.36
CA PRO A 156 -0.36 2.61 9.12
C PRO A 156 -1.55 2.20 8.25
N ARG A 157 -1.52 2.41 6.93
CA ARG A 157 -2.56 1.93 6.01
C ARG A 157 -2.04 1.76 4.59
N ASN A 158 -1.90 0.52 4.18
CA ASN A 158 -1.54 0.05 2.84
C ASN A 158 -2.49 -1.09 2.43
N LEU A 159 -2.18 -1.82 1.34
CA LEU A 159 -2.93 -2.97 0.82
C LEU A 159 -4.45 -2.82 0.98
N TYR A 160 -5.03 -1.98 0.13
CA TYR A 160 -6.47 -1.76 0.11
C TYR A 160 -7.17 -2.94 -0.55
N GLN A 161 -8.16 -3.52 0.12
CA GLN A 161 -8.85 -4.69 -0.39
C GLN A 161 -9.61 -4.41 -1.68
N ASN A 162 -10.26 -3.25 -1.75
CA ASN A 162 -10.80 -2.71 -2.97
C ASN A 162 -10.79 -1.19 -2.86
N PHE A 163 -11.14 -0.49 -3.92
CA PHE A 163 -11.07 0.96 -4.00
C PHE A 163 -12.31 1.55 -4.69
N ILE A 164 -12.15 2.75 -5.23
CA ILE A 164 -13.18 3.51 -5.93
C ILE A 164 -12.67 4.02 -7.28
N VAL A 165 -13.59 4.36 -8.17
CA VAL A 165 -13.32 5.03 -9.43
C VAL A 165 -13.78 6.48 -9.29
N GLY A 166 -12.85 7.42 -9.28
CA GLY A 166 -13.17 8.84 -9.17
C GLY A 166 -13.51 9.45 -10.52
N VAL A 167 -14.62 10.18 -10.57
CA VAL A 167 -15.04 11.01 -11.71
C VAL A 167 -15.46 12.39 -11.23
N ASN A 168 -15.69 13.30 -12.17
CA ASN A 168 -16.12 14.67 -11.87
C ASN A 168 -17.30 15.07 -12.76
N GLY A 169 -18.51 15.05 -12.19
CA GLY A 169 -19.73 15.50 -12.85
C GLY A 169 -19.89 17.03 -12.92
N GLY A 170 -19.04 17.78 -12.22
CA GLY A 170 -19.09 19.24 -12.15
C GLY A 170 -18.54 19.96 -13.38
N ASP A 171 -18.43 21.28 -13.30
CA ASP A 171 -18.05 22.17 -14.40
C ASP A 171 -16.60 22.66 -14.35
N ARG A 172 -15.92 22.50 -13.21
CA ARG A 172 -14.51 22.86 -12.98
C ARG A 172 -13.61 21.64 -12.75
N PRO A 173 -12.30 21.72 -13.07
CA PRO A 173 -11.33 20.69 -12.71
C PRO A 173 -11.23 20.47 -11.19
N LEU A 174 -10.98 19.22 -10.79
CA LEU A 174 -10.71 18.85 -9.40
C LEU A 174 -9.31 18.28 -9.27
N HIS A 175 -8.61 18.66 -8.20
CA HIS A 175 -7.31 18.14 -7.81
C HIS A 175 -7.48 17.26 -6.58
N THR A 176 -7.13 15.99 -6.69
CA THR A 176 -7.48 14.97 -5.69
C THR A 176 -6.31 14.01 -5.44
N TYR A 177 -6.46 13.13 -4.45
CA TYR A 177 -5.53 12.00 -4.25
C TYR A 177 -5.52 11.00 -5.43
N LEU A 178 -6.52 11.09 -6.33
CA LEU A 178 -6.54 10.35 -7.58
C LEU A 178 -5.83 11.09 -8.73
N GLY A 179 -5.23 12.25 -8.47
CA GLY A 179 -4.80 13.18 -9.50
C GLY A 179 -5.95 14.03 -10.07
N PRO A 180 -5.78 14.61 -11.27
CA PRO A 180 -6.75 15.54 -11.84
C PRO A 180 -8.00 14.82 -12.38
N LEU A 181 -9.18 15.28 -11.95
CA LEU A 181 -10.47 14.86 -12.49
C LEU A 181 -11.08 16.01 -13.31
N GLN A 182 -11.22 15.78 -14.60
CA GLN A 182 -11.69 16.72 -15.60
C GLN A 182 -13.21 16.89 -15.54
N PRO A 183 -13.72 18.13 -15.69
CA PRO A 183 -15.15 18.41 -15.57
C PRO A 183 -15.98 17.67 -16.61
N ARG A 184 -17.28 17.55 -16.32
CA ARG A 184 -18.30 16.95 -17.21
C ARG A 184 -17.98 15.52 -17.61
N LEU A 185 -17.46 14.73 -16.66
CA LEU A 185 -17.02 13.35 -16.84
C LEU A 185 -15.90 13.21 -17.89
N GLY A 186 -14.96 14.15 -17.91
CA GLY A 186 -13.88 14.15 -18.90
C GLY A 186 -12.89 12.98 -18.75
N ASN A 187 -12.75 12.43 -17.54
CA ASN A 187 -11.99 11.21 -17.26
C ASN A 187 -12.50 10.49 -16.01
N ALA A 188 -12.09 9.24 -15.88
CA ALA A 188 -12.23 8.41 -14.70
C ALA A 188 -10.85 7.92 -14.25
N VAL A 189 -10.58 7.93 -12.95
CA VAL A 189 -9.31 7.45 -12.41
C VAL A 189 -9.55 6.44 -11.30
N TYR A 190 -8.77 5.37 -11.29
CA TYR A 190 -8.83 4.33 -10.26
C TYR A 190 -7.43 3.90 -9.81
N SER A 191 -7.35 3.24 -8.66
CA SER A 191 -6.18 2.49 -8.21
C SER A 191 -6.64 1.11 -7.78
N ASN A 192 -5.74 0.12 -7.84
CA ASN A 192 -5.87 -1.31 -7.57
C ASN A 192 -5.66 -2.16 -8.85
N PRO A 193 -4.83 -3.22 -8.81
CA PRO A 193 -4.53 -4.04 -9.98
C PRO A 193 -5.60 -5.10 -10.29
N GLY A 194 -6.76 -5.06 -9.62
CA GLY A 194 -7.89 -5.97 -9.79
C GLY A 194 -7.53 -7.38 -9.34
N SER A 195 -7.70 -8.33 -10.25
CA SER A 195 -7.53 -9.77 -10.02
C SER A 195 -6.10 -10.22 -9.66
N LEU A 196 -5.11 -9.32 -9.76
CA LEU A 196 -3.74 -9.52 -9.28
C LEU A 196 -3.53 -9.05 -7.82
N SER A 197 -4.45 -8.25 -7.28
CA SER A 197 -4.30 -7.65 -5.94
C SER A 197 -4.35 -8.72 -4.85
N PRO A 198 -3.53 -8.60 -3.79
CA PRO A 198 -3.49 -9.59 -2.73
C PRO A 198 -4.84 -9.92 -2.09
N LEU A 199 -5.57 -8.88 -1.66
CA LEU A 199 -6.73 -9.06 -0.79
C LEU A 199 -8.05 -9.33 -1.54
N LEU A 200 -8.09 -9.14 -2.87
CA LEU A 200 -9.20 -9.67 -3.68
C LEU A 200 -9.05 -11.18 -3.94
N ASN A 201 -7.83 -11.71 -3.85
CA ASN A 201 -7.57 -13.15 -3.89
C ASN A 201 -7.72 -13.83 -2.50
N ASP A 202 -7.85 -13.05 -1.43
CA ASP A 202 -8.22 -13.51 -0.08
C ASP A 202 -9.39 -12.66 0.50
N PRO A 203 -10.60 -12.73 -0.11
CA PRO A 203 -11.70 -11.80 0.16
C PRO A 203 -12.19 -11.80 1.61
N ASP A 204 -12.07 -12.92 2.32
CA ASP A 204 -12.49 -13.08 3.71
C ASP A 204 -11.30 -13.04 4.71
N LEU A 205 -10.10 -12.63 4.26
CA LEU A 205 -8.87 -12.52 5.07
C LEU A 205 -8.53 -13.81 5.85
N GLN A 206 -8.67 -14.96 5.19
CA GLN A 206 -8.46 -16.27 5.82
C GLN A 206 -6.99 -16.69 5.82
N LEU A 207 -6.19 -16.15 4.91
CA LEU A 207 -4.77 -16.48 4.76
C LEU A 207 -3.89 -15.36 5.31
N VAL A 208 -4.29 -14.10 5.10
CA VAL A 208 -3.53 -12.93 5.55
C VAL A 208 -3.95 -12.54 6.97
N GLY A 209 -3.01 -12.65 7.90
CA GLY A 209 -3.14 -12.21 9.29
C GLY A 209 -1.95 -11.37 9.78
N ILE A 210 -2.00 -10.94 11.04
CA ILE A 210 -0.87 -10.28 11.71
C ILE A 210 0.33 -11.24 11.71
N GLY A 211 1.52 -10.75 11.37
CA GLY A 211 2.74 -11.55 11.25
C GLY A 211 2.90 -12.26 9.91
N THR A 212 1.98 -12.10 8.95
CA THR A 212 2.16 -12.60 7.58
C THR A 212 3.37 -11.93 6.95
N LYS A 213 4.36 -12.74 6.54
CA LYS A 213 5.58 -12.28 5.88
C LYS A 213 5.29 -11.95 4.42
N ILE A 214 5.75 -10.79 3.98
CA ILE A 214 5.45 -10.23 2.67
C ILE A 214 6.71 -9.72 1.97
N PHE A 215 6.62 -9.59 0.65
CA PHE A 215 7.53 -8.73 -0.11
C PHE A 215 7.09 -7.28 0.11
N LEU A 216 7.97 -6.46 0.64
CA LEU A 216 7.72 -5.04 0.88
C LEU A 216 8.86 -4.24 0.28
N ALA A 217 8.59 -3.60 -0.86
CA ALA A 217 9.51 -2.67 -1.51
C ALA A 217 10.91 -3.25 -1.82
N GLY A 218 10.98 -4.52 -2.25
CA GLY A 218 12.26 -5.17 -2.52
C GLY A 218 12.96 -5.74 -1.29
N GLY A 219 12.39 -5.57 -0.10
CA GLY A 219 12.82 -6.20 1.14
C GLY A 219 11.76 -7.17 1.69
N VAL A 220 12.08 -7.77 2.84
CA VAL A 220 11.12 -8.53 3.64
C VAL A 220 10.36 -7.58 4.56
N GLY A 221 9.03 -7.68 4.56
CA GLY A 221 8.17 -7.00 5.51
C GLY A 221 7.16 -7.93 6.14
N TYR A 222 6.31 -7.37 6.99
CA TYR A 222 5.27 -8.08 7.72
C TYR A 222 3.99 -7.26 7.78
N VAL A 223 2.86 -7.96 7.82
CA VAL A 223 1.58 -7.37 8.24
C VAL A 223 1.65 -7.12 9.74
N ALA A 224 1.69 -5.84 10.13
CA ALA A 224 1.81 -5.42 11.52
C ALA A 224 0.45 -5.37 12.22
N TRP A 225 -0.61 -4.98 11.50
CA TRP A 225 -1.97 -4.82 12.04
C TRP A 225 -3.02 -4.70 10.92
N GLU A 226 -4.29 -4.50 11.27
CA GLU A 226 -5.42 -4.31 10.33
C GLU A 226 -5.35 -3.00 9.51
N GLY A 227 -4.48 -2.06 9.90
CA GLY A 227 -4.40 -0.76 9.26
C GLY A 227 -5.49 0.24 9.68
N THR A 228 -5.22 1.53 9.47
CA THR A 228 -6.22 2.58 9.68
C THR A 228 -7.24 2.55 8.54
N GLN A 229 -8.44 3.08 8.80
CA GLN A 229 -9.59 2.99 7.89
C GLN A 229 -9.88 1.54 7.43
N HIS A 230 -9.70 0.57 8.32
CA HIS A 230 -10.13 -0.80 8.13
C HIS A 230 -11.61 -0.93 8.51
N PHE A 231 -12.48 -1.21 7.55
CA PHE A 231 -13.93 -1.35 7.78
C PHE A 231 -14.58 -2.41 6.86
N PRO A 232 -14.32 -3.70 7.12
CA PRO A 232 -14.61 -4.82 6.20
C PRO A 232 -16.09 -5.19 6.07
N LEU A 233 -16.97 -4.57 6.86
CA LEU A 233 -18.43 -4.71 6.83
C LEU A 233 -19.07 -3.98 5.63
N GLN A 234 -18.49 -4.17 4.45
CA GLN A 234 -19.03 -3.67 3.19
C GLN A 234 -19.95 -4.67 2.52
N LYS A 235 -20.79 -4.17 1.62
CA LYS A 235 -21.53 -5.01 0.68
C LYS A 235 -20.54 -5.81 -0.18
N ARG A 236 -20.83 -7.10 -0.34
CA ARG A 236 -20.01 -8.08 -1.07
C ARG A 236 -20.79 -8.69 -2.21
N LEU A 237 -20.08 -9.14 -3.23
CA LEU A 237 -20.61 -9.94 -4.33
C LEU A 237 -20.77 -11.41 -3.87
N GLU A 238 -21.34 -12.25 -4.73
CA GLU A 238 -21.46 -13.70 -4.50
C GLU A 238 -20.09 -14.35 -4.31
N ASN A 239 -19.07 -13.90 -5.05
CA ASN A 239 -17.67 -14.34 -4.89
C ASN A 239 -16.97 -13.77 -3.64
N ARG A 240 -17.73 -13.19 -2.70
CA ARG A 240 -17.28 -12.64 -1.40
C ARG A 240 -16.42 -11.38 -1.48
N THR A 241 -16.01 -10.94 -2.67
CA THR A 241 -15.23 -9.71 -2.82
C THR A 241 -16.09 -8.48 -2.51
N PRO A 242 -15.55 -7.46 -1.82
CA PRO A 242 -16.31 -6.25 -1.50
C PRO A 242 -16.52 -5.41 -2.76
N ILE A 243 -17.64 -4.69 -2.85
CA ILE A 243 -17.93 -3.84 -4.01
C ILE A 243 -17.21 -2.49 -4.00
N GLY A 244 -16.54 -2.13 -2.90
CA GLY A 244 -15.83 -0.87 -2.67
C GLY A 244 -14.85 -0.98 -1.50
N PRO A 245 -14.30 0.15 -0.99
CA PRO A 245 -13.25 0.15 0.04
C PRO A 245 -13.68 -0.61 1.29
N SER A 246 -12.84 -1.53 1.77
CA SER A 246 -13.18 -2.53 2.80
C SER A 246 -12.01 -2.68 3.79
N ALA A 247 -11.30 -3.81 3.76
CA ALA A 247 -10.11 -4.02 4.55
C ALA A 247 -8.91 -3.22 4.03
N THR A 248 -8.06 -2.81 4.95
CA THR A 248 -6.69 -2.32 4.71
C THR A 248 -5.73 -3.17 5.54
N LEU A 249 -4.42 -2.91 5.45
CA LEU A 249 -3.42 -3.52 6.35
C LEU A 249 -2.37 -2.48 6.76
N ALA A 250 -1.89 -2.57 8.00
CA ALA A 250 -0.68 -1.88 8.43
C ALA A 250 0.53 -2.75 8.12
N LEU A 251 1.56 -2.18 7.53
CA LEU A 251 2.77 -2.90 7.11
C LEU A 251 4.00 -2.36 7.83
N ILE A 252 4.95 -3.24 8.13
CA ILE A 252 6.24 -2.88 8.71
C ILE A 252 7.37 -3.62 7.98
N GLY A 253 8.51 -2.96 7.77
CA GLY A 253 9.70 -3.63 7.22
C GLY A 253 10.94 -2.76 7.23
N ASP A 254 12.10 -3.40 7.28
CA ASP A 254 13.41 -2.74 7.34
C ASP A 254 13.71 -2.03 6.01
N ALA A 255 13.76 -0.70 6.05
CA ALA A 255 13.94 0.13 4.86
C ALA A 255 15.39 0.11 4.38
N LYS A 256 16.35 -0.32 5.22
CA LYS A 256 17.75 -0.49 4.81
C LYS A 256 17.92 -1.65 3.83
N GLN A 257 17.02 -2.63 3.85
CA GLN A 257 17.02 -3.80 2.96
C GLN A 257 16.15 -3.60 1.71
N MET A 258 15.47 -2.46 1.58
CA MET A 258 14.59 -2.17 0.45
C MET A 258 15.38 -1.69 -0.78
N ASP A 259 14.78 -1.85 -1.94
CA ASP A 259 15.34 -1.42 -3.23
C ASP A 259 14.48 -0.27 -3.80
N ALA A 260 15.16 0.81 -4.17
CA ALA A 260 14.54 2.03 -4.71
C ALA A 260 13.73 1.79 -5.99
N ARG A 261 13.95 0.70 -6.73
CA ARG A 261 13.11 0.29 -7.85
C ARG A 261 11.63 0.09 -7.45
N TRP A 262 11.39 -0.31 -6.20
CA TRP A 262 10.05 -0.64 -5.70
C TRP A 262 9.41 0.48 -4.87
N ILE A 263 10.04 1.65 -4.83
CA ILE A 263 9.57 2.83 -4.12
C ILE A 263 9.64 4.03 -5.05
N ARG A 264 8.58 4.85 -5.06
CA ARG A 264 8.59 6.10 -5.81
C ARG A 264 7.90 7.20 -5.03
N GLY A 265 8.66 8.21 -4.61
CA GLY A 265 8.09 9.47 -4.18
C GLY A 265 7.31 10.08 -5.34
N CYS A 266 6.08 10.53 -5.06
CA CYS A 266 5.25 11.16 -6.07
C CYS A 266 4.56 12.41 -5.52
N TYR A 267 4.10 13.26 -6.42
CA TYR A 267 3.38 14.48 -6.09
C TYR A 267 2.14 14.62 -6.98
N PHE A 268 0.98 14.71 -6.35
CA PHE A 268 -0.28 14.97 -7.04
C PHE A 268 -0.52 16.47 -7.05
N LYS A 269 -0.50 17.07 -8.25
CA LYS A 269 -0.63 18.52 -8.42
C LYS A 269 -1.84 19.08 -7.66
N SER A 270 -1.56 20.03 -6.76
CA SER A 270 -2.54 20.71 -5.89
C SER A 270 -3.28 19.79 -4.90
N TYR A 271 -2.80 18.56 -4.71
CA TYR A 271 -3.23 17.68 -3.62
C TYR A 271 -2.08 17.47 -2.62
N GLY A 272 -0.89 17.09 -3.08
CA GLY A 272 0.29 16.97 -2.24
C GLY A 272 1.17 15.75 -2.56
N PRO A 273 2.25 15.55 -1.77
CA PRO A 273 3.16 14.43 -1.92
C PRO A 273 2.54 13.11 -1.44
N SER A 274 3.09 12.00 -1.93
CA SER A 274 2.73 10.63 -1.55
C SER A 274 3.89 9.67 -1.86
N LEU A 275 3.67 8.37 -1.66
CA LEU A 275 4.63 7.31 -1.93
C LEU A 275 3.94 6.17 -2.66
N MET A 276 4.47 5.76 -3.81
CA MET A 276 4.09 4.51 -4.47
C MET A 276 5.03 3.40 -4.03
N MET A 277 4.48 2.20 -3.82
CA MET A 277 5.23 1.08 -3.26
C MET A 277 4.79 -0.26 -3.83
N GLY A 278 5.77 -1.12 -4.11
CA GLY A 278 5.56 -2.52 -4.45
C GLY A 278 5.30 -3.38 -3.21
N VAL A 279 4.17 -4.09 -3.17
CA VAL A 279 3.84 -5.04 -2.10
C VAL A 279 3.36 -6.35 -2.69
N GLY A 280 3.97 -7.45 -2.28
CA GLY A 280 3.62 -8.81 -2.71
C GLY A 280 3.26 -9.70 -1.53
N VAL A 281 2.17 -10.45 -1.66
CA VAL A 281 1.71 -11.36 -0.61
C VAL A 281 1.68 -12.79 -1.16
N PRO A 282 2.35 -13.74 -0.49
CA PRO A 282 2.22 -15.15 -0.83
C PRO A 282 0.98 -15.74 -0.17
N LEU A 283 0.16 -16.44 -0.95
CA LEU A 283 -1.05 -17.12 -0.50
C LEU A 283 -0.79 -18.64 -0.50
N PRO A 284 -0.62 -19.27 0.67
CA PRO A 284 -0.38 -20.71 0.75
C PRO A 284 -1.64 -21.51 0.35
N VAL A 285 -1.47 -22.51 -0.52
CA VAL A 285 -2.58 -23.35 -0.98
C VAL A 285 -2.82 -24.48 0.01
N LEU A 286 -3.60 -24.17 1.05
CA LEU A 286 -3.93 -25.13 2.13
C LEU A 286 -5.02 -26.11 1.70
N ASN A 287 -5.94 -25.67 0.84
CA ASN A 287 -7.07 -26.44 0.32
C ASN A 287 -7.57 -25.86 -1.02
N ALA A 288 -8.56 -26.52 -1.64
CA ALA A 288 -9.13 -26.11 -2.93
C ALA A 288 -9.87 -24.77 -2.88
N GLY A 289 -10.43 -24.37 -1.74
CA GLY A 289 -11.12 -23.09 -1.59
C GLY A 289 -10.18 -21.89 -1.73
N VAL A 290 -8.89 -22.06 -1.42
CA VAL A 290 -7.87 -21.03 -1.71
C VAL A 290 -7.76 -20.80 -3.21
N VAL A 291 -7.67 -21.88 -4.00
CA VAL A 291 -7.56 -21.80 -5.46
C VAL A 291 -8.81 -21.18 -6.07
N GLU A 292 -9.99 -21.57 -5.59
CA GLU A 292 -11.27 -21.03 -6.04
C GLU A 292 -11.33 -19.50 -5.87
N ARG A 293 -10.99 -18.99 -4.68
CA ARG A 293 -10.97 -17.54 -4.41
C ARG A 293 -9.89 -16.81 -5.22
N CYS A 294 -8.71 -17.42 -5.39
CA CYS A 294 -7.63 -16.84 -6.18
C CYS A 294 -7.88 -16.90 -7.70
N ALA A 295 -8.87 -17.68 -8.15
CA ALA A 295 -9.24 -17.78 -9.57
C ALA A 295 -10.17 -16.64 -10.04
N VAL A 296 -10.55 -15.70 -9.16
CA VAL A 296 -11.43 -14.58 -9.48
C VAL A 296 -10.90 -13.73 -10.65
N GLN A 297 -11.76 -13.39 -11.62
CA GLN A 297 -11.35 -12.65 -12.81
C GLN A 297 -11.70 -11.17 -12.70
N ASP A 298 -11.04 -10.31 -13.47
CA ASP A 298 -11.34 -8.86 -13.49
C ASP A 298 -12.79 -8.53 -13.88
N LYS A 299 -13.45 -9.42 -14.64
CA LYS A 299 -14.87 -9.28 -15.01
C LYS A 299 -15.82 -9.52 -13.82
N ASP A 300 -15.35 -10.25 -12.79
CA ASP A 300 -16.13 -10.63 -11.60
C ASP A 300 -15.81 -9.71 -10.41
N LEU A 301 -14.94 -8.73 -10.60
CA LEU A 301 -14.54 -7.74 -9.60
C LEU A 301 -15.08 -6.39 -10.02
N VAL A 302 -15.65 -5.64 -9.08
CA VAL A 302 -16.23 -4.32 -9.35
C VAL A 302 -15.72 -3.26 -8.38
N ALA A 303 -15.82 -2.00 -8.79
CA ALA A 303 -15.61 -0.83 -7.94
C ALA A 303 -16.72 0.21 -8.21
N PRO A 304 -17.06 1.08 -7.24
CA PRO A 304 -18.09 2.08 -7.43
C PRO A 304 -17.52 3.30 -8.16
N ILE A 305 -18.32 3.87 -9.06
CA ILE A 305 -18.00 5.12 -9.76
C ILE A 305 -18.51 6.29 -8.94
N VAL A 306 -17.60 7.03 -8.30
CA VAL A 306 -17.90 8.06 -7.31
C VAL A 306 -17.69 9.45 -7.89
N ASP A 307 -18.70 10.33 -7.77
CA ASP A 307 -18.57 11.72 -8.19
C ASP A 307 -17.89 12.60 -7.13
N PHE A 308 -16.69 13.07 -7.43
CA PHE A 308 -15.92 13.96 -6.56
C PHE A 308 -16.35 15.42 -6.64
N SER A 309 -17.22 15.79 -7.59
CA SER A 309 -17.78 17.14 -7.66
C SER A 309 -18.63 17.50 -6.43
N ILE A 310 -19.09 16.47 -5.71
CA ILE A 310 -19.87 16.59 -4.49
C ILE A 310 -18.93 16.43 -3.29
N PRO A 311 -18.60 17.52 -2.56
CA PRO A 311 -17.62 17.53 -1.48
C PRO A 311 -18.22 16.98 -0.18
N ARG A 312 -18.78 15.78 -0.22
CA ARG A 312 -19.31 15.05 0.94
C ARG A 312 -18.52 13.77 1.17
N ARG A 313 -18.58 13.25 2.40
CA ARG A 313 -17.99 11.94 2.76
C ARG A 313 -18.71 10.80 2.05
N VAL A 314 -20.05 10.81 2.11
CA VAL A 314 -20.90 9.92 1.32
C VAL A 314 -21.25 10.65 0.03
N ARG A 315 -20.75 10.12 -1.09
CA ARG A 315 -20.93 10.70 -2.42
C ARG A 315 -21.90 9.85 -3.23
N PRO A 316 -22.70 10.46 -4.11
CA PRO A 316 -23.47 9.72 -5.11
C PRO A 316 -22.55 8.86 -5.98
N THR A 317 -23.12 7.75 -6.45
CA THR A 317 -22.46 6.81 -7.34
C THR A 317 -23.18 6.74 -8.67
N PHE A 318 -22.43 6.61 -9.77
CA PHE A 318 -22.97 6.28 -11.10
C PHE A 318 -23.12 4.77 -11.31
N GLY A 319 -23.01 3.98 -10.23
CA GLY A 319 -23.13 2.53 -10.25
C GLY A 319 -21.79 1.82 -10.05
N LEU A 320 -21.74 0.56 -10.47
CA LEU A 320 -20.58 -0.32 -10.34
C LEU A 320 -19.98 -0.57 -11.73
N VAL A 321 -18.66 -0.68 -11.80
CA VAL A 321 -17.92 -1.00 -13.02
C VAL A 321 -16.91 -2.11 -12.75
N SER A 322 -16.76 -3.02 -13.69
CA SER A 322 -15.81 -4.13 -13.55
C SER A 322 -14.36 -3.69 -13.77
N TYR A 323 -13.42 -4.36 -13.12
CA TYR A 323 -12.00 -4.14 -13.38
C TYR A 323 -11.62 -4.49 -14.83
N ALA A 324 -12.34 -5.41 -15.49
CA ALA A 324 -12.13 -5.72 -16.90
C ALA A 324 -12.44 -4.50 -17.79
N GLN A 325 -13.55 -3.81 -17.51
CA GLN A 325 -13.90 -2.57 -18.21
C GLN A 325 -12.89 -1.45 -17.91
N LEU A 326 -12.48 -1.29 -16.64
CA LEU A 326 -11.46 -0.29 -16.27
C LEU A 326 -10.13 -0.52 -17.01
N LYS A 327 -9.70 -1.77 -17.12
CA LYS A 327 -8.48 -2.17 -17.83
C LYS A 327 -8.57 -2.01 -19.36
N SER A 328 -9.78 -1.92 -19.92
CA SER A 328 -9.96 -1.60 -21.35
C SER A 328 -9.60 -0.15 -21.70
N GLY A 329 -9.47 0.72 -20.68
CA GLY A 329 -9.13 2.14 -20.85
C GLY A 329 -10.33 3.05 -21.15
N ARG A 330 -11.55 2.50 -21.28
CA ARG A 330 -12.78 3.28 -21.50
C ARG A 330 -13.98 2.63 -20.79
N ILE A 331 -14.87 3.47 -20.27
CA ILE A 331 -16.14 3.05 -19.66
C ILE A 331 -17.28 3.94 -20.16
N THR A 332 -18.52 3.48 -20.01
CA THR A 332 -19.71 4.27 -20.33
C THR A 332 -20.38 4.73 -19.03
N ILE A 333 -20.61 6.03 -18.90
CA ILE A 333 -21.32 6.64 -17.77
C ILE A 333 -22.41 7.54 -18.36
N GLU A 334 -23.68 7.31 -18.01
CA GLU A 334 -24.82 8.10 -18.51
C GLU A 334 -24.81 8.25 -20.05
N GLY A 335 -24.53 7.16 -20.77
CA GLY A 335 -24.43 7.13 -22.23
C GLY A 335 -23.18 7.79 -22.83
N ARG A 336 -22.28 8.36 -22.01
CA ARG A 336 -21.03 8.99 -22.46
C ARG A 336 -19.85 8.05 -22.30
N THR A 337 -18.98 8.01 -23.32
CA THR A 337 -17.70 7.29 -23.23
C THR A 337 -16.68 8.14 -22.48
N VAL A 338 -16.14 7.60 -21.39
CA VAL A 338 -15.17 8.26 -20.50
C VAL A 338 -13.85 7.51 -20.54
N ARG A 339 -12.73 8.24 -20.70
CA ARG A 339 -11.39 7.65 -20.66
C ARG A 339 -11.01 7.29 -19.23
N VAL A 340 -10.40 6.12 -19.06
CA VAL A 340 -9.97 5.60 -17.76
C VAL A 340 -8.45 5.64 -17.66
N ALA A 341 -7.94 6.07 -16.51
CA ALA A 341 -6.53 5.95 -16.15
C ALA A 341 -6.38 5.17 -14.83
N SER A 342 -5.35 4.31 -14.74
CA SER A 342 -4.98 3.65 -13.49
C SER A 342 -3.80 4.37 -12.85
N LEU A 343 -3.85 4.53 -11.53
CA LEU A 343 -2.70 4.95 -10.73
C LEU A 343 -1.83 3.77 -10.30
N ALA A 344 -2.39 2.56 -10.29
CA ALA A 344 -1.62 1.36 -10.07
C ALA A 344 -0.84 1.01 -11.35
N SER A 345 0.45 0.71 -11.21
CA SER A 345 1.23 0.19 -12.31
C SER A 345 1.00 -1.31 -12.43
N LEU A 346 0.18 -1.73 -13.41
CA LEU A 346 -0.03 -3.16 -13.68
C LEU A 346 1.26 -3.87 -14.06
N PHE A 347 2.16 -3.19 -14.78
CA PHE A 347 3.46 -3.71 -15.13
C PHE A 347 4.29 -4.01 -13.88
N LEU A 348 4.47 -3.04 -12.97
CA LEU A 348 5.24 -3.25 -11.75
C LEU A 348 4.54 -4.21 -10.78
N SER A 349 3.20 -4.20 -10.72
CA SER A 349 2.43 -5.18 -9.92
C SER A 349 2.73 -6.62 -10.34
N ARG A 350 2.81 -6.88 -11.66
CA ARG A 350 3.20 -8.20 -12.19
C ARG A 350 4.64 -8.55 -11.84
N GLN A 351 5.53 -7.58 -11.94
CA GLN A 351 6.93 -7.79 -11.57
C GLN A 351 7.07 -8.11 -10.08
N VAL A 352 6.32 -7.46 -9.19
CA VAL A 352 6.30 -7.80 -7.75
C VAL A 352 5.88 -9.26 -7.55
N ALA A 353 4.79 -9.70 -8.18
CA ALA A 353 4.31 -11.08 -8.05
C ALA A 353 5.35 -12.10 -8.57
N GLN A 354 6.07 -11.76 -9.66
CA GLN A 354 7.12 -12.61 -10.21
C GLN A 354 8.39 -12.62 -9.34
N GLU A 355 8.82 -11.48 -8.79
CA GLU A 355 9.97 -11.37 -7.90
C GLU A 355 9.75 -12.22 -6.64
N LEU A 356 8.59 -12.07 -6.00
CA LEU A 356 8.20 -12.90 -4.86
C LEU A 356 8.15 -14.39 -5.22
N LYS A 357 7.63 -14.74 -6.41
CA LYS A 357 7.63 -16.13 -6.88
C LYS A 357 9.05 -16.66 -7.01
N GLN A 358 9.98 -15.86 -7.53
CA GLN A 358 11.38 -16.26 -7.68
C GLN A 358 12.04 -16.49 -6.33
N TRP A 359 11.85 -15.58 -5.36
CA TRP A 359 12.40 -15.72 -4.01
C TRP A 359 11.92 -17.00 -3.31
N ILE A 360 10.66 -17.37 -3.49
CA ILE A 360 10.10 -18.60 -2.93
C ILE A 360 10.67 -19.83 -3.65
N LYS A 361 10.78 -19.81 -4.98
CA LYS A 361 11.37 -20.92 -5.75
C LYS A 361 12.85 -21.15 -5.42
N GLU A 362 13.58 -20.09 -5.13
CA GLU A 362 15.00 -20.13 -4.76
C GLU A 362 15.22 -20.58 -3.31
N GLY A 363 14.17 -20.64 -2.49
CA GLY A 363 14.24 -21.05 -1.09
C GLY A 363 14.69 -19.95 -0.13
N ILE A 364 14.79 -18.69 -0.60
CA ILE A 364 15.21 -17.54 0.23
C ILE A 364 14.03 -16.86 0.94
N PHE A 365 12.80 -17.22 0.57
CA PHE A 365 11.59 -16.71 1.20
C PHE A 365 10.65 -17.85 1.62
N THR A 366 10.69 -18.17 2.92
CA THR A 366 9.71 -19.04 3.57
C THR A 366 8.47 -18.25 3.99
N LEU A 367 7.36 -18.96 4.22
CA LEU A 367 6.09 -18.42 4.67
C LEU A 367 6.01 -18.41 6.20
N THR A 368 5.16 -17.56 6.76
CA THR A 368 4.85 -17.52 8.20
C THR A 368 3.38 -17.86 8.44
N GLU A 369 3.09 -18.45 9.58
CA GLU A 369 1.72 -18.54 10.08
C GLU A 369 1.34 -17.18 10.68
N PRO A 370 0.09 -16.71 10.48
CA PRO A 370 -0.38 -15.52 11.14
C PRO A 370 -0.48 -15.76 12.66
N VAL A 371 0.02 -14.83 13.45
CA VAL A 371 -0.08 -14.90 14.93
C VAL A 371 -1.47 -14.52 15.43
N ALA A 372 -2.22 -13.77 14.63
CA ALA A 372 -3.61 -13.42 14.87
C ALA A 372 -4.33 -13.08 13.55
N PRO A 373 -5.64 -13.34 13.43
CA PRO A 373 -6.42 -12.94 12.26
C PRO A 373 -6.59 -11.42 12.17
N ILE A 374 -6.89 -10.91 10.97
CA ILE A 374 -7.34 -9.53 10.81
C ILE A 374 -8.84 -9.45 11.17
N PRO A 375 -9.28 -8.49 12.00
CA PRO A 375 -10.68 -8.38 12.39
C PRO A 375 -11.62 -8.17 11.20
N MET A 376 -12.62 -9.03 11.03
CA MET A 376 -13.66 -8.88 9.99
C MET A 376 -14.91 -8.13 10.46
N GLU A 377 -14.99 -7.83 11.75
CA GLU A 377 -16.13 -7.17 12.41
C GLU A 377 -15.73 -5.78 12.88
N ARG A 378 -15.62 -4.84 11.93
CA ARG A 378 -15.32 -3.43 12.24
C ARG A 378 -16.10 -2.46 11.37
N SER A 379 -16.74 -1.53 12.06
CA SER A 379 -17.56 -0.47 11.46
C SER A 379 -16.77 0.81 11.25
N PHE A 380 -17.13 1.55 10.20
CA PHE A 380 -16.65 2.91 10.01
C PHE A 380 -17.35 3.88 10.98
N LEU A 381 -16.57 4.63 11.75
CA LEU A 381 -17.08 5.61 12.73
C LEU A 381 -16.76 7.05 12.27
N PRO A 382 -17.73 7.78 11.70
CA PRO A 382 -17.58 9.21 11.42
C PRO A 382 -17.63 10.04 12.71
N GLN A 383 -17.00 11.22 12.71
CA GLN A 383 -17.00 12.15 13.86
C GLN A 383 -18.25 13.04 13.91
N ASP A 384 -18.95 13.18 12.78
CA ASP A 384 -20.18 13.93 12.58
C ASP A 384 -21.45 13.24 13.15
N ARG A 385 -21.33 12.36 14.15
CA ARG A 385 -22.45 11.55 14.70
C ARG A 385 -23.52 12.31 15.50
N TRP A 386 -23.50 13.64 15.50
CA TRP A 386 -24.53 14.45 16.13
C TRP A 386 -25.63 14.79 15.12
N THR A 387 -26.59 13.90 14.94
CA THR A 387 -27.94 14.24 14.49
C THR A 387 -28.95 13.33 15.19
N GLU A 388 -29.30 13.69 16.43
CA GLU A 388 -30.69 13.57 16.88
C GLU A 388 -31.44 14.76 16.27
N PHE A 389 -32.32 14.50 15.30
CA PHE A 389 -33.43 15.38 14.95
C PHE A 389 -34.60 14.51 14.53
#